data_AF-A0A2R7QIV9-F1
#
_entry.id   AF-A0A2R7QIV9-F1
#
_cell.length_a   1.000
_cell.length_b   1.000
_cell.length_c   1.000
_cell.angle_alpha   90.00
_cell.angle_beta   90.00
_cell.angle_gamma   90.00
#
_symmetry.space_group_name_H-M   'P 1'
#
loop_
_entity.id
_entity.type
_entity.pdbx_description
1 polymer ?
#
loop_
_entity_poly.entity_id
_entity_poly.type
_entity_poly.pdbx_seq_one_letter_code
_entity_poly.pdbx_strand_id
1 'polypeptide(L)'
;GRMIVEAGKRGCVREVMILAAALTIQDPRERPTDKQQLAAEKHARFRDENSDFTGFLNLWNYIQEKQQELSSTQFRRLCRTEFINYLRVREWQDLFAQLRQLARPLGISLDNRRLADPVGNHEGIHISLLSGLLSHIGILDERKREYAGARGSRFAIFPGSALFKKSPTFVMAAELVETSRLWARVAAKFDPVWAEQVAPDLVKRSYSEPHWSTKMGAVMAYEKVTLYGVPIIPQRRINYSRVDPVLARELFIRHALVEGDWKTHHKFFHRNRALLLEVEELEARMRRRGLLVDDETLFEFYDARLGPEVVSERHFDKWWKEARQKNPDLLDYDKSLLLSDDANDLDESAYPKTWLHKGFELPLTYE
;
A
#
# COMPACT_ATOMS: atom_id res chain seq x y z
N GLY A 1 -20.20 1.20 -17.80
CA GLY A 1 -19.04 1.22 -18.72
C GLY A 1 -17.80 0.62 -18.09
N ARG A 2 -16.99 1.42 -17.38
CA ARG A 2 -15.69 1.01 -16.79
C ARG A 2 -15.74 -0.30 -15.98
N MET A 3 -16.76 -0.45 -15.13
CA MET A 3 -16.95 -1.66 -14.30
C MET A 3 -17.06 -2.95 -15.14
N ILE A 4 -17.83 -2.91 -16.23
CA ILE A 4 -18.05 -4.08 -17.12
C ILE A 4 -16.76 -4.45 -17.86
N VAL A 5 -16.00 -3.45 -18.32
CA VAL A 5 -14.69 -3.66 -18.97
C VAL A 5 -13.70 -4.29 -17.99
N GLU A 6 -13.67 -3.81 -16.74
CA GLU A 6 -12.78 -4.36 -15.71
C GLU A 6 -13.17 -5.79 -15.31
N ALA A 7 -14.46 -6.10 -15.31
CA ALA A 7 -15.00 -7.44 -15.08
C ALA A 7 -14.61 -8.45 -16.16
N GLY A 8 -14.41 -7.98 -17.40
CA GLY A 8 -13.93 -8.81 -18.52
C GLY A 8 -12.59 -9.47 -18.23
N LYS A 9 -11.71 -8.78 -17.48
CA LYS A 9 -10.38 -9.28 -17.09
C LYS A 9 -10.43 -10.27 -15.93
N ARG A 10 -11.57 -10.38 -15.23
CA ARG A 10 -11.72 -11.11 -13.95
C ARG A 10 -12.77 -12.21 -14.00
N GLY A 11 -13.33 -12.53 -15.17
CA GLY A 11 -14.31 -13.61 -15.32
C GLY A 11 -15.64 -13.40 -14.59
N CYS A 12 -15.97 -12.16 -14.21
CA CYS A 12 -17.17 -11.80 -13.42
C CYS A 12 -18.10 -10.82 -14.14
N VAL A 13 -18.04 -10.80 -15.48
CA VAL A 13 -18.83 -9.91 -16.32
C VAL A 13 -20.34 -10.05 -16.07
N ARG A 14 -20.81 -11.30 -15.91
CA ARG A 14 -22.23 -11.60 -15.70
C ARG A 14 -22.74 -10.88 -14.45
N GLU A 15 -22.05 -11.07 -13.34
CA GLU A 15 -22.37 -10.48 -12.04
C GLU A 15 -22.34 -8.96 -12.11
N VAL A 16 -21.29 -8.40 -12.71
CA VAL A 16 -21.14 -6.94 -12.80
C VAL A 16 -22.19 -6.32 -13.75
N MET A 17 -22.62 -7.01 -14.80
CA MET A 17 -23.73 -6.56 -15.65
C MET A 17 -25.08 -6.61 -14.92
N ILE A 18 -25.34 -7.68 -14.16
CA ILE A 18 -26.54 -7.79 -13.32
C ILE A 18 -26.58 -6.62 -12.35
N LEU A 19 -25.46 -6.33 -11.68
CA LEU A 19 -25.34 -5.23 -10.74
C LEU A 19 -25.47 -3.87 -11.44
N ALA A 20 -24.80 -3.64 -12.56
CA ALA A 20 -24.92 -2.39 -13.31
C ALA A 20 -26.38 -2.11 -13.72
N ALA A 21 -27.12 -3.13 -14.15
CA ALA A 21 -28.54 -3.01 -14.43
C ALA A 21 -29.35 -2.71 -13.15
N ALA A 22 -29.05 -3.40 -12.04
CA ALA A 22 -29.73 -3.19 -10.76
C ALA A 22 -29.58 -1.76 -10.22
N LEU A 23 -28.38 -1.19 -10.37
CA LEU A 23 -28.06 0.16 -9.90
C LEU A 23 -28.66 1.27 -10.77
N THR A 24 -29.20 0.93 -11.95
CA THR A 24 -29.81 1.90 -12.88
C THR A 24 -31.32 2.02 -12.67
N ILE A 25 -31.92 1.10 -11.93
CA ILE A 25 -33.36 1.06 -11.65
C ILE A 25 -33.64 1.36 -10.19
N GLN A 26 -34.91 1.59 -9.88
CA GLN A 26 -35.36 1.56 -8.49
C GLN A 26 -35.26 0.12 -7.92
N ASP A 27 -34.81 0.00 -6.67
CA ASP A 27 -34.70 -1.30 -5.99
C ASP A 27 -36.02 -2.08 -6.10
N PRO A 28 -36.00 -3.32 -6.64
CA PRO A 28 -37.20 -4.13 -6.79
C PRO A 28 -37.78 -4.59 -5.45
N ARG A 29 -37.04 -4.49 -4.33
CA ARG A 29 -37.55 -4.83 -3.00
C ARG A 29 -38.40 -3.68 -2.45
N GLU A 30 -39.64 -3.98 -2.13
CA GLU A 30 -40.58 -3.04 -1.53
C GLU A 30 -40.52 -3.12 0.00
N ARG A 31 -40.64 -1.97 0.67
CA ARG A 31 -40.74 -1.89 2.14
C ARG A 31 -41.92 -1.00 2.54
N PRO A 32 -43.18 -1.48 2.38
CA PRO A 32 -44.37 -0.73 2.76
C PRO A 32 -44.33 -0.37 4.24
N THR A 33 -44.77 0.83 4.61
CA THR A 33 -44.69 1.36 5.99
C THR A 33 -45.47 0.50 7.00
N ASP A 34 -46.58 -0.09 6.58
CA ASP A 34 -47.43 -0.98 7.38
C ASP A 34 -46.85 -2.40 7.54
N LYS A 35 -45.93 -2.82 6.65
CA LYS A 35 -45.42 -4.21 6.57
C LYS A 35 -43.88 -4.29 6.55
N GLN A 36 -43.19 -3.29 7.10
CA GLN A 36 -41.73 -3.21 7.06
C GLN A 36 -41.05 -4.43 7.67
N GLN A 37 -41.52 -4.91 8.83
CA GLN A 37 -40.93 -6.08 9.51
C GLN A 37 -41.07 -7.35 8.68
N LEU A 38 -42.25 -7.60 8.13
CA LEU A 38 -42.53 -8.77 7.29
C LEU A 38 -41.71 -8.75 5.99
N ALA A 39 -41.59 -7.58 5.34
CA ALA A 39 -40.73 -7.40 4.17
C ALA A 39 -39.25 -7.65 4.52
N ALA A 40 -38.78 -7.11 5.65
CA ALA A 40 -37.41 -7.29 6.11
C ALA A 40 -37.08 -8.76 6.41
N GLU A 41 -38.01 -9.51 7.00
CA GLU A 41 -37.87 -10.95 7.25
C GLU A 41 -37.73 -11.72 5.93
N LYS A 42 -38.61 -11.47 4.96
CA LYS A 42 -38.54 -12.11 3.63
C LYS A 42 -37.26 -11.77 2.88
N HIS A 43 -36.79 -10.53 2.98
CA HIS A 43 -35.58 -10.08 2.27
C HIS A 43 -34.28 -10.44 2.98
N ALA A 44 -34.34 -10.85 4.25
CA ALA A 44 -33.14 -11.23 5.03
C ALA A 44 -32.35 -12.37 4.38
N ARG A 45 -33.02 -13.30 3.69
CA ARG A 45 -32.36 -14.42 2.97
C ARG A 45 -31.42 -13.99 1.84
N PHE A 46 -31.55 -12.76 1.35
CA PHE A 46 -30.66 -12.24 0.30
C PHE A 46 -29.47 -11.49 0.91
N ARG A 47 -29.50 -11.17 2.20
CA ARG A 47 -28.49 -10.33 2.83
C ARG A 47 -27.14 -11.04 2.82
N ASP A 48 -26.13 -10.30 2.40
CA ASP A 48 -24.73 -10.65 2.65
C ASP A 48 -24.15 -9.67 3.65
N GLU A 49 -23.32 -10.16 4.56
CA GLU A 49 -22.84 -9.37 5.68
C GLU A 49 -21.74 -8.37 5.29
N ASN A 50 -21.11 -8.56 4.14
CA ASN A 50 -19.99 -7.76 3.68
C ASN A 50 -20.35 -6.89 2.46
N SER A 51 -21.50 -7.12 1.82
CA SER A 51 -21.85 -6.48 0.56
C SER A 51 -23.36 -6.46 0.27
N ASP A 52 -23.93 -5.27 0.16
CA ASP A 52 -25.29 -5.10 -0.37
C ASP A 52 -25.36 -5.48 -1.86
N PHE A 53 -24.25 -5.36 -2.61
CA PHE A 53 -24.18 -5.80 -4.02
C PHE A 53 -24.38 -7.32 -4.13
N THR A 54 -23.69 -8.10 -3.28
CA THR A 54 -23.92 -9.55 -3.20
C THR A 54 -25.40 -9.85 -2.94
N GLY A 55 -26.09 -9.02 -2.14
CA GLY A 55 -27.51 -9.19 -1.90
C GLY A 55 -28.41 -8.98 -3.13
N PHE A 56 -28.02 -8.12 -4.07
CA PHE A 56 -28.69 -8.05 -5.37
C PHE A 56 -28.43 -9.30 -6.21
N LEU A 57 -27.21 -9.83 -6.22
CA LEU A 57 -26.93 -11.06 -6.97
C LEU A 57 -27.71 -12.27 -6.41
N ASN A 58 -27.83 -12.37 -5.08
CA ASN A 58 -28.64 -13.40 -4.42
C ASN A 58 -30.11 -13.29 -4.81
N LEU A 59 -30.66 -12.07 -4.80
CA LEU A 59 -32.03 -11.81 -5.24
C LEU A 59 -32.23 -12.17 -6.72
N TRP A 60 -31.27 -11.83 -7.58
CA TRP A 60 -31.31 -12.15 -8.99
C TRP A 60 -31.38 -13.66 -9.23
N ASN A 61 -30.49 -14.43 -8.58
CA ASN A 61 -30.47 -15.90 -8.70
C ASN A 61 -31.79 -16.52 -8.22
N TYR A 62 -32.32 -16.06 -7.09
CA TYR A 62 -33.62 -16.51 -6.57
C TYR A 62 -34.76 -16.23 -7.55
N ILE A 63 -34.79 -15.04 -8.15
CA ILE A 63 -35.80 -14.69 -9.16
C ILE A 63 -35.71 -15.63 -10.37
N GLN A 64 -34.49 -15.89 -10.88
CA GLN A 64 -34.29 -16.76 -12.03
C GLN A 64 -34.76 -18.19 -11.73
N GLU A 65 -34.42 -18.73 -10.57
CA GLU A 65 -34.87 -20.04 -10.10
C GLU A 65 -36.40 -20.12 -10.04
N LYS A 66 -37.05 -19.15 -9.38
CA LYS A 66 -38.52 -19.15 -9.24
C LYS A 66 -39.28 -18.90 -10.54
N GLN A 67 -38.68 -18.21 -11.52
CA GLN A 67 -39.26 -18.10 -12.85
C GLN A 67 -39.18 -19.39 -13.66
N GLN A 68 -38.19 -20.26 -13.40
CA GLN A 68 -38.10 -21.57 -14.03
C GLN A 68 -39.08 -22.57 -13.42
N GLU A 69 -39.30 -22.49 -12.10
CA GLU A 69 -40.21 -23.39 -11.38
C GLU A 69 -41.70 -23.05 -11.55
N LEU A 70 -42.04 -21.76 -11.65
CA LEU A 70 -43.41 -21.28 -11.55
C LEU A 70 -43.96 -20.78 -12.88
N SER A 71 -45.28 -20.92 -13.08
CA SER A 71 -45.97 -20.22 -14.16
C SER A 71 -45.91 -18.70 -13.96
N SER A 72 -46.06 -17.93 -15.04
CA SER A 72 -46.04 -16.45 -14.98
C SER A 72 -47.03 -15.87 -13.95
N THR A 73 -48.22 -16.46 -13.81
CA THR A 73 -49.23 -16.00 -12.84
C THR A 73 -48.82 -16.31 -11.40
N GLN A 74 -48.29 -17.51 -11.15
CA GLN A 74 -47.77 -17.90 -9.83
C GLN A 74 -46.57 -17.05 -9.43
N PHE A 75 -45.64 -16.80 -10.35
CA PHE A 75 -44.48 -15.95 -10.11
C PHE A 75 -44.88 -14.52 -9.76
N ARG A 76 -45.83 -13.92 -10.50
CA ARG A 76 -46.33 -12.57 -10.17
C ARG A 76 -46.98 -12.51 -8.78
N ARG A 77 -47.70 -13.56 -8.38
CA ARG A 77 -48.28 -13.69 -7.04
C ARG A 77 -47.18 -13.84 -5.97
N LEU A 78 -46.13 -14.62 -6.25
CA LEU A 78 -44.97 -14.77 -5.38
C LEU A 78 -44.28 -13.43 -5.14
N CYS A 79 -43.96 -12.68 -6.20
CA CYS A 79 -43.35 -11.36 -6.10
C CYS A 79 -44.17 -10.44 -5.17
N ARG A 80 -45.49 -10.37 -5.36
CA ARG A 80 -46.38 -9.58 -4.48
C ARG A 80 -46.35 -10.06 -3.02
N THR A 81 -46.35 -11.37 -2.81
CA THR A 81 -46.35 -11.98 -1.46
C THR A 81 -45.06 -11.70 -0.70
N GLU A 82 -43.95 -11.59 -1.42
CA GLU A 82 -42.61 -11.42 -0.87
C GLU A 82 -42.09 -9.98 -1.00
N PHE A 83 -42.97 -9.02 -1.26
CA PHE A 83 -42.62 -7.59 -1.36
C PHE A 83 -41.54 -7.33 -2.42
N ILE A 84 -41.69 -7.93 -3.59
CA ILE A 84 -40.86 -7.72 -4.77
C ILE A 84 -41.72 -7.11 -5.87
N ASN A 85 -41.33 -5.96 -6.38
CA ASN A 85 -42.02 -5.28 -7.46
C ASN A 85 -41.75 -5.99 -8.80
N TYR A 86 -42.76 -6.70 -9.31
CA TYR A 86 -42.65 -7.45 -10.57
C TYR A 86 -42.25 -6.57 -11.78
N LEU A 87 -42.70 -5.31 -11.84
CA LEU A 87 -42.36 -4.42 -12.97
C LEU A 87 -40.87 -4.05 -12.93
N ARG A 88 -40.32 -3.78 -11.74
CA ARG A 88 -38.87 -3.52 -11.57
C ARG A 88 -38.03 -4.75 -11.84
N VAL A 89 -38.52 -5.95 -11.52
CA VAL A 89 -37.86 -7.19 -11.92
C VAL A 89 -37.77 -7.32 -13.44
N ARG A 90 -38.85 -7.03 -14.18
CA ARG A 90 -38.81 -7.05 -15.64
C ARG A 90 -37.85 -6.01 -16.21
N GLU A 91 -37.93 -4.77 -15.72
CA GLU A 91 -37.02 -3.69 -16.12
C GLU A 91 -35.55 -4.07 -15.88
N TRP A 92 -35.25 -4.71 -14.74
CA TRP A 92 -33.92 -5.21 -14.43
C TRP A 92 -33.44 -6.24 -15.47
N GLN A 93 -34.30 -7.19 -15.81
CA GLN A 93 -34.00 -8.24 -16.78
C GLN A 93 -33.81 -7.69 -18.19
N ASP A 94 -34.65 -6.74 -18.59
CA ASP A 94 -34.57 -6.06 -19.87
C ASP A 94 -33.27 -5.26 -20.00
N LEU A 95 -32.88 -4.49 -18.97
CA LEU A 95 -31.61 -3.76 -18.96
C LEU A 95 -30.40 -4.68 -18.97
N PHE A 96 -30.43 -5.80 -18.24
CA PHE A 96 -29.37 -6.80 -18.33
C PHE A 96 -29.23 -7.37 -19.75
N ALA A 97 -30.35 -7.66 -20.42
CA ALA A 97 -30.35 -8.13 -21.80
C ALA A 97 -29.79 -7.08 -22.77
N GLN A 98 -30.13 -5.80 -22.59
CA GLN A 98 -29.58 -4.68 -23.36
C GLN A 98 -28.07 -4.51 -23.16
N LEU A 99 -27.59 -4.51 -21.90
CA LEU A 99 -26.15 -4.42 -21.58
C LEU A 99 -25.37 -5.57 -22.23
N ARG A 100 -25.93 -6.78 -22.20
CA ARG A 100 -25.34 -7.95 -22.85
C ARG A 100 -25.25 -7.79 -24.37
N GLN A 101 -26.27 -7.22 -25.02
CA GLN A 101 -26.22 -6.94 -26.45
C GLN A 101 -25.15 -5.90 -26.80
N LEU A 102 -25.04 -4.84 -26.01
CA LEU A 102 -24.05 -3.77 -26.20
C LEU A 102 -22.60 -4.23 -25.95
N ALA A 103 -22.40 -5.24 -25.12
CA ALA A 103 -21.07 -5.75 -24.80
C ALA A 103 -20.52 -6.75 -25.83
N ARG A 104 -21.38 -7.41 -26.62
CA ARG A 104 -20.96 -8.38 -27.65
C ARG A 104 -19.98 -7.79 -28.67
N PRO A 105 -20.22 -6.61 -29.27
CA PRO A 105 -19.26 -5.99 -30.19
C PRO A 105 -17.89 -5.68 -29.57
N LEU A 106 -17.82 -5.57 -28.24
CA LEU A 106 -16.58 -5.29 -27.51
C LEU A 106 -15.78 -6.56 -27.18
N GLY A 107 -16.16 -7.72 -27.72
CA GLY A 107 -15.53 -9.02 -27.44
C GLY A 107 -15.86 -9.58 -26.05
N ILE A 108 -16.79 -8.95 -25.33
CA ILE A 108 -17.20 -9.38 -24.00
C ILE A 108 -18.34 -10.40 -24.15
N SER A 109 -17.98 -11.68 -24.15
CA SER A 109 -18.95 -12.79 -24.23
C SER A 109 -19.37 -13.26 -22.85
N LEU A 110 -20.63 -13.71 -22.74
CA LEU A 110 -21.19 -14.32 -21.55
C LEU A 110 -21.56 -15.77 -21.83
N ASP A 111 -21.13 -16.69 -20.96
CA ASP A 111 -21.69 -18.04 -20.93
C ASP A 111 -23.13 -17.98 -20.42
N ASN A 112 -24.08 -18.38 -21.26
CA ASN A 112 -25.51 -18.30 -20.97
C ASN A 112 -25.99 -19.32 -19.93
N ARG A 113 -25.24 -20.40 -19.73
CA ARG A 113 -25.65 -21.52 -18.87
C ARG A 113 -25.24 -21.35 -17.42
N ARG A 114 -24.28 -20.47 -17.14
CA ARG A 114 -23.83 -20.16 -15.77
C ARG A 114 -24.80 -19.23 -15.04
N LEU A 115 -25.17 -19.59 -13.81
CA LEU A 115 -25.78 -18.64 -12.86
C LEU A 115 -24.75 -17.61 -12.39
N ALA A 116 -25.21 -16.53 -11.75
CA ALA A 116 -24.29 -15.65 -11.06
C ALA A 116 -23.65 -16.40 -9.89
N ASP A 117 -22.35 -16.25 -9.68
CA ASP A 117 -21.62 -16.85 -8.56
C ASP A 117 -21.01 -15.74 -7.70
N PRO A 118 -21.78 -15.20 -6.72
CA PRO A 118 -21.36 -14.09 -5.89
C PRO A 118 -20.24 -14.45 -4.92
N VAL A 119 -20.16 -15.73 -4.54
CA VAL A 119 -19.20 -16.22 -3.54
C VAL A 119 -17.87 -16.56 -4.22
N GLY A 120 -17.89 -17.36 -5.28
CA GLY A 120 -16.68 -17.80 -5.96
C GLY A 120 -15.93 -16.66 -6.68
N ASN A 121 -16.62 -15.58 -7.04
CA ASN A 121 -16.00 -14.42 -7.70
C ASN A 121 -16.05 -13.14 -6.86
N HIS A 122 -16.24 -13.23 -5.54
CA HIS A 122 -16.47 -12.09 -4.66
C HIS A 122 -15.45 -10.96 -4.88
N GLU A 123 -14.16 -11.26 -4.77
CA GLU A 123 -13.08 -10.29 -4.97
C GLU A 123 -13.11 -9.68 -6.39
N GLY A 124 -13.21 -10.53 -7.42
CA GLY A 124 -13.25 -10.08 -8.81
C GLY A 124 -14.40 -9.10 -9.08
N ILE A 125 -15.58 -9.37 -8.52
CA ILE A 125 -16.76 -8.52 -8.61
C ILE A 125 -16.48 -7.16 -7.94
N HIS A 126 -15.99 -7.17 -6.70
CA HIS A 126 -15.81 -5.94 -5.92
C HIS A 126 -14.70 -5.05 -6.49
N ILE A 127 -13.60 -5.63 -6.95
CA ILE A 127 -12.55 -4.90 -7.67
C ILE A 127 -13.11 -4.25 -8.95
N SER A 128 -13.96 -4.97 -9.69
CA SER A 128 -14.58 -4.45 -10.91
C SER A 128 -15.56 -3.33 -10.62
N LEU A 129 -16.38 -3.44 -9.57
CA LEU A 129 -17.27 -2.37 -9.10
C LEU A 129 -16.47 -1.14 -8.68
N LEU A 130 -15.40 -1.32 -7.90
CA LEU A 130 -14.55 -0.26 -7.39
C LEU A 130 -14.01 0.63 -8.52
N SER A 131 -13.73 0.05 -9.70
CA SER A 131 -13.29 0.81 -10.89
C SER A 131 -14.27 1.88 -11.38
N GLY A 132 -15.56 1.73 -11.10
CA GLY A 132 -16.58 2.74 -11.38
C GLY A 132 -16.93 3.61 -10.18
N LEU A 133 -16.55 3.20 -8.97
CA LEU A 133 -17.02 3.76 -7.70
C LEU A 133 -15.90 4.41 -6.87
N LEU A 134 -14.75 4.72 -7.49
CA LEU A 134 -13.59 5.33 -6.80
C LEU A 134 -13.93 6.67 -6.10
N SER A 135 -14.95 7.38 -6.57
CA SER A 135 -15.44 8.62 -5.94
C SER A 135 -16.37 8.39 -4.75
N HIS A 136 -16.83 7.16 -4.52
CA HIS A 136 -17.79 6.77 -3.49
C HIS A 136 -17.16 5.83 -2.45
N ILE A 137 -15.85 5.97 -2.22
CA ILE A 137 -15.14 5.25 -1.17
C ILE A 137 -15.07 6.09 0.11
N GLY A 138 -14.92 5.43 1.25
CA GLY A 138 -14.62 6.11 2.51
C GLY A 138 -13.96 5.21 3.54
N ILE A 139 -13.25 5.86 4.47
CA ILE A 139 -12.64 5.25 5.65
C ILE A 139 -13.41 5.66 6.90
N LEU A 140 -13.68 4.71 7.80
CA LEU A 140 -14.41 4.96 9.03
C LEU A 140 -13.62 5.88 9.97
N ASP A 141 -14.28 6.94 10.43
CA ASP A 141 -13.89 7.76 11.56
C ASP A 141 -14.66 7.26 12.79
N GLU A 142 -13.99 6.43 13.61
CA GLU A 142 -14.61 5.77 14.77
C GLU A 142 -15.19 6.77 15.78
N ARG A 143 -14.58 7.96 15.91
CA ARG A 143 -15.01 9.01 16.85
C ARG A 143 -16.34 9.62 16.42
N LYS A 144 -16.48 9.90 15.12
CA LYS A 144 -17.70 10.53 14.56
C LYS A 144 -18.77 9.52 14.16
N ARG A 145 -18.41 8.24 14.03
CA ARG A 145 -19.24 7.16 13.44
C ARG A 145 -19.70 7.50 12.01
N GLU A 146 -18.82 8.12 11.25
CA GLU A 146 -19.02 8.51 9.84
C GLU A 146 -17.81 8.11 9.01
N TYR A 147 -17.96 8.10 7.70
CA TYR A 147 -16.88 7.81 6.78
C TYR A 147 -16.31 9.09 6.21
N ALA A 148 -14.99 9.24 6.27
CA ALA A 148 -14.24 10.23 5.51
C ALA A 148 -14.08 9.74 4.07
N GLY A 149 -14.78 10.41 3.15
CA GLY A 149 -14.89 10.02 1.75
C GLY A 149 -14.04 10.85 0.80
N ALA A 150 -14.09 10.47 -0.48
CA ALA A 150 -13.41 11.17 -1.54
C ALA A 150 -13.83 12.65 -1.60
N ARG A 151 -12.88 13.51 -1.98
CA ARG A 151 -13.05 14.96 -2.15
C ARG A 151 -13.59 15.67 -0.90
N GLY A 152 -13.25 15.16 0.28
CA GLY A 152 -13.65 15.75 1.56
C GLY A 152 -15.07 15.44 2.01
N SER A 153 -15.80 14.57 1.30
CA SER A 153 -17.15 14.16 1.69
C SER A 153 -17.16 13.44 3.04
N ARG A 154 -18.28 13.54 3.75
CA ARG A 154 -18.55 12.83 5.00
C ARG A 154 -19.91 12.17 4.90
N PHE A 155 -19.98 10.85 5.03
CA PHE A 155 -21.22 10.10 4.87
C PHE A 155 -21.38 9.00 5.91
N ALA A 156 -22.60 8.52 6.14
CA ALA A 156 -22.84 7.29 6.90
C ALA A 156 -23.46 6.22 6.00
N ILE A 157 -23.29 4.96 6.37
CA ILE A 157 -23.99 3.86 5.70
C ILE A 157 -25.49 3.99 5.96
N PHE A 158 -26.32 3.80 4.94
CA PHE A 158 -27.76 3.84 5.09
C PHE A 158 -28.27 2.73 6.06
N PRO A 159 -29.21 3.02 6.99
CA PRO A 159 -29.66 2.04 7.99
C PRO A 159 -30.24 0.73 7.41
N GLY A 160 -30.69 0.75 6.15
CA GLY A 160 -31.20 -0.42 5.46
C GLY A 160 -30.13 -1.39 4.92
N SER A 161 -28.85 -1.04 5.02
CA SER A 161 -27.70 -1.87 4.60
C SER A 161 -27.35 -2.93 5.64
N ALA A 162 -26.83 -4.07 5.19
CA ALA A 162 -26.28 -5.10 6.08
C ALA A 162 -25.07 -4.59 6.89
N LEU A 163 -24.34 -3.62 6.33
CA LEU A 163 -23.10 -3.11 6.88
C LEU A 163 -23.31 -2.02 7.93
N PHE A 164 -24.54 -1.50 8.09
CA PHE A 164 -24.83 -0.38 8.98
C PHE A 164 -24.35 -0.60 10.42
N LYS A 165 -24.63 -1.80 10.98
CA LYS A 165 -24.20 -2.14 12.35
C LYS A 165 -22.74 -2.56 12.42
N LYS A 166 -22.19 -3.17 11.37
CA LYS A 166 -20.82 -3.69 11.34
C LYS A 166 -19.77 -2.60 11.20
N SER A 167 -20.08 -1.54 10.44
CA SER A 167 -19.20 -0.40 10.21
C SER A 167 -17.76 -0.81 9.88
N PRO A 168 -17.49 -1.49 8.75
CA PRO A 168 -16.13 -1.89 8.41
C PRO A 168 -15.24 -0.67 8.13
N THR A 169 -13.93 -0.81 8.32
CA THR A 169 -12.98 0.30 8.18
C THR A 169 -13.02 0.98 6.81
N PHE A 170 -13.15 0.21 5.73
CA PHE A 170 -13.22 0.73 4.36
C PHE A 170 -14.50 0.27 3.68
N VAL A 171 -15.19 1.22 3.04
CA VAL A 171 -16.41 0.96 2.26
C VAL A 171 -16.40 1.66 0.93
N MET A 172 -16.99 1.01 -0.07
CA MET A 172 -17.47 1.64 -1.28
C MET A 172 -18.99 1.64 -1.30
N ALA A 173 -19.60 2.62 -1.96
CA ALA A 173 -21.04 2.72 -2.13
C ALA A 173 -21.40 2.90 -3.60
N ALA A 174 -22.57 2.40 -4.01
CA ALA A 174 -23.07 2.66 -5.35
C ALA A 174 -23.40 4.14 -5.55
N GLU A 175 -24.04 4.74 -4.55
CA GLU A 175 -24.46 6.13 -4.56
C GLU A 175 -24.32 6.79 -3.19
N LEU A 176 -24.07 8.10 -3.22
CA LEU A 176 -24.12 8.98 -2.04
C LEU A 176 -25.30 9.94 -2.24
N VAL A 177 -26.31 9.84 -1.37
CA VAL A 177 -27.56 10.61 -1.48
C VAL A 177 -27.73 11.48 -0.24
N GLU A 178 -27.93 12.78 -0.46
CA GLU A 178 -28.14 13.75 0.61
C GLU A 178 -29.64 13.88 0.94
N THR A 179 -30.00 13.61 2.19
CA THR A 179 -31.35 13.86 2.73
C THR A 179 -31.28 14.68 4.02
N SER A 180 -31.22 14.02 5.18
CA SER A 180 -30.90 14.66 6.47
C SER A 180 -29.40 14.81 6.71
N ARG A 181 -28.62 13.92 6.07
CA ARG A 181 -27.17 13.88 5.98
C ARG A 181 -26.82 13.10 4.72
N LEU A 182 -25.55 13.07 4.35
CA LEU A 182 -25.08 12.26 3.23
C LEU A 182 -25.10 10.77 3.61
N TRP A 183 -25.87 9.99 2.86
CA TRP A 183 -26.05 8.54 3.07
C TRP A 183 -25.44 7.76 1.92
N ALA A 184 -24.60 6.79 2.26
CA ALA A 184 -24.14 5.75 1.34
C ALA A 184 -25.20 4.66 1.20
N ARG A 185 -25.72 4.47 -0.01
CA ARG A 185 -26.66 3.39 -0.32
C ARG A 185 -25.99 2.34 -1.19
N VAL A 186 -26.36 1.09 -0.93
CA VAL A 186 -25.75 -0.12 -1.51
C VAL A 186 -24.24 -0.10 -1.28
N ALA A 187 -23.84 -0.50 -0.07
CA ALA A 187 -22.46 -0.47 0.37
C ALA A 187 -21.80 -1.85 0.33
N ALA A 188 -20.48 -1.86 0.19
CA ALA A 188 -19.68 -3.06 0.43
C ALA A 188 -18.35 -2.72 1.07
N LYS A 189 -17.87 -3.66 1.90
CA LYS A 189 -16.49 -3.68 2.36
C LYS A 189 -15.58 -3.90 1.15
N PHE A 190 -14.43 -3.26 1.14
CA PHE A 190 -13.38 -3.53 0.16
C PHE A 190 -12.00 -3.48 0.82
N ASP A 191 -11.01 -4.14 0.21
CA ASP A 191 -9.61 -4.00 0.60
C ASP A 191 -9.02 -2.74 -0.07
N PRO A 192 -8.41 -1.80 0.68
CA PRO A 192 -7.82 -0.60 0.09
C PRO A 192 -6.75 -0.86 -0.98
N VAL A 193 -6.05 -2.01 -0.94
CA VAL A 193 -5.07 -2.39 -1.97
C VAL A 193 -5.73 -2.51 -3.34
N TRP A 194 -7.01 -2.91 -3.40
CA TRP A 194 -7.76 -2.99 -4.66
C TRP A 194 -7.91 -1.61 -5.32
N ALA A 195 -8.04 -0.53 -4.54
CA ALA A 195 -8.15 0.82 -5.08
C ALA A 195 -6.84 1.26 -5.77
N GLU A 196 -5.69 0.90 -5.16
CA GLU A 196 -4.38 1.15 -5.77
C GLU A 196 -4.19 0.34 -7.07
N GLN A 197 -4.63 -0.93 -7.09
CA GLN A 197 -4.53 -1.80 -8.26
C GLN A 197 -5.37 -1.31 -9.46
N VAL A 198 -6.57 -0.81 -9.19
CA VAL A 198 -7.54 -0.45 -10.24
C VAL A 198 -7.24 0.92 -10.85
N ALA A 199 -6.61 1.81 -10.09
CA ALA A 199 -6.34 3.17 -10.49
C ALA A 199 -4.97 3.68 -10.01
N PRO A 200 -3.86 3.06 -10.45
CA PRO A 200 -2.52 3.41 -10.00
C PRO A 200 -2.10 4.85 -10.38
N ASP A 201 -2.70 5.41 -11.43
CA ASP A 201 -2.41 6.76 -11.93
C ASP A 201 -3.22 7.85 -11.18
N LEU A 202 -4.27 7.47 -10.45
CA LEU A 202 -5.12 8.40 -9.72
C LEU A 202 -4.70 8.57 -8.25
N VAL A 203 -3.84 7.69 -7.76
CA VAL A 203 -3.35 7.78 -6.39
C VAL A 203 -2.22 8.80 -6.27
N LYS A 204 -2.20 9.54 -5.16
CA LYS A 204 -1.09 10.41 -4.78
C LYS A 204 -0.26 9.73 -3.72
N ARG A 205 1.05 9.71 -3.92
CA ARG A 205 2.04 9.10 -3.02
C ARG A 205 2.81 10.21 -2.32
N SER A 206 3.01 10.06 -1.03
CA SER A 206 3.89 10.91 -0.23
C SER A 206 4.81 10.03 0.60
N TYR A 207 6.07 10.43 0.70
CA TYR A 207 7.11 9.69 1.40
C TYR A 207 7.58 10.47 2.63
N SER A 208 7.89 9.76 3.70
CA SER A 208 8.39 10.35 4.94
C SER A 208 9.41 9.45 5.62
N GLU A 209 10.23 10.07 6.48
CA GLU A 209 11.23 9.39 7.32
C GLU A 209 12.17 8.45 6.54
N PRO A 210 12.86 8.93 5.49
CA PRO A 210 13.94 8.15 4.90
C PRO A 210 15.03 7.92 5.95
N HIS A 211 15.39 6.66 6.18
CA HIS A 211 16.38 6.27 7.18
C HIS A 211 17.14 5.03 6.75
N TRP A 212 18.40 4.94 7.16
CA TRP A 212 19.18 3.71 7.02
C TRP A 212 18.61 2.59 7.90
N SER A 213 18.55 1.38 7.38
CA SER A 213 18.18 0.20 8.16
C SER A 213 19.25 -0.88 8.04
N THR A 214 20.14 -0.97 9.03
CA THR A 214 21.19 -2.01 9.12
C THR A 214 20.62 -3.43 8.99
N LYS A 215 19.40 -3.67 9.47
CA LYS A 215 18.74 -4.99 9.33
C LYS A 215 18.39 -5.32 7.87
N MET A 216 17.99 -4.33 7.09
CA MET A 216 17.62 -4.51 5.68
C MET A 216 18.79 -4.24 4.73
N GLY A 217 19.86 -3.64 5.21
CA GLY A 217 20.99 -3.18 4.42
C GLY A 217 20.61 -2.19 3.32
N ALA A 218 19.61 -1.35 3.59
CA ALA A 218 19.07 -0.40 2.62
C ALA A 218 18.39 0.78 3.33
N VAL A 219 18.25 1.88 2.59
CA VAL A 219 17.45 3.03 3.02
C VAL A 219 15.97 2.71 2.87
N MET A 220 15.25 2.88 3.96
CA MET A 220 13.83 2.59 4.08
C MET A 220 13.08 3.89 4.35
N ALA A 221 11.83 3.95 3.89
CA ALA A 221 10.94 5.08 4.17
C ALA A 221 9.51 4.58 4.37
N TYR A 222 8.66 5.47 4.86
CA TYR A 222 7.22 5.26 4.88
C TYR A 222 6.55 5.94 3.69
N GLU A 223 5.70 5.19 3.02
CA GLU A 223 4.84 5.65 1.95
C GLU A 223 3.40 5.75 2.44
N LYS A 224 2.78 6.89 2.19
CA LYS A 224 1.34 7.10 2.35
C LYS A 224 0.72 7.27 0.97
N VAL A 225 -0.32 6.50 0.70
CA VAL A 225 -1.06 6.53 -0.57
C VAL A 225 -2.47 7.04 -0.33
N THR A 226 -2.84 8.09 -1.07
CA THR A 226 -4.17 8.69 -1.00
C THR A 226 -4.87 8.62 -2.34
N LEU A 227 -6.18 8.37 -2.32
CA LEU A 227 -7.05 8.42 -3.50
C LEU A 227 -8.14 9.46 -3.26
N TYR A 228 -8.15 10.53 -4.07
CA TYR A 228 -9.08 11.65 -3.89
C TYR A 228 -9.14 12.21 -2.47
N GLY A 229 -8.03 12.19 -1.73
CA GLY A 229 -7.94 12.66 -0.34
C GLY A 229 -8.23 11.59 0.72
N VAL A 230 -8.73 10.41 0.35
CA VAL A 230 -8.89 9.28 1.28
C VAL A 230 -7.55 8.55 1.44
N PRO A 231 -7.02 8.37 2.66
CA PRO A 231 -5.81 7.59 2.89
C PRO A 231 -6.12 6.09 2.77
N ILE A 232 -5.95 5.53 1.56
CA ILE A 232 -6.15 4.11 1.30
C ILE A 232 -5.02 3.28 1.90
N ILE A 233 -3.78 3.79 1.88
CA ILE A 233 -2.64 3.19 2.57
C ILE A 233 -2.07 4.26 3.48
N PRO A 234 -2.35 4.20 4.79
CA PRO A 234 -1.92 5.25 5.71
C PRO A 234 -0.40 5.25 5.88
N GLN A 235 0.22 4.07 5.94
CA GLN A 235 1.65 3.91 6.13
C GLN A 235 2.09 2.52 5.63
N ARG A 236 2.94 2.49 4.60
CA ARG A 236 3.58 1.28 4.08
C ARG A 236 5.09 1.48 4.06
N ARG A 237 5.84 0.56 4.67
CA ARG A 237 7.30 0.60 4.61
C ARG A 237 7.76 0.20 3.21
N ILE A 238 8.62 1.00 2.60
CA ILE A 238 9.17 0.76 1.26
C ILE A 238 10.70 0.91 1.25
N ASN A 239 11.33 0.28 0.26
CA ASN A 239 12.72 0.56 -0.06
C ASN A 239 12.78 1.90 -0.82
N TYR A 240 13.49 2.87 -0.24
CA TYR A 240 13.47 4.25 -0.70
C TYR A 240 14.37 4.51 -1.92
N SER A 241 15.32 3.62 -2.21
CA SER A 241 16.18 3.72 -3.39
C SER A 241 15.43 3.74 -4.73
N ARG A 242 14.18 3.26 -4.77
CA ARG A 242 13.32 3.33 -5.95
C ARG A 242 12.65 4.69 -6.16
N VAL A 243 12.60 5.50 -5.10
CA VAL A 243 11.98 6.83 -5.09
C VAL A 243 13.05 7.89 -5.28
N ASP A 244 14.09 7.85 -4.45
CA ASP A 244 15.21 8.75 -4.52
C ASP A 244 16.52 7.95 -4.35
N PRO A 245 17.13 7.50 -5.46
CA PRO A 245 18.39 6.77 -5.40
C PRO A 245 19.55 7.63 -4.91
N VAL A 246 19.50 8.96 -5.11
CA VAL A 246 20.57 9.88 -4.71
C VAL A 246 20.59 10.01 -3.20
N LEU A 247 19.45 10.32 -2.57
CA LEU A 247 19.36 10.36 -1.10
C LEU A 247 19.62 8.99 -0.49
N ALA A 248 19.18 7.91 -1.15
CA ALA A 248 19.43 6.56 -0.66
C ALA A 248 20.93 6.21 -0.64
N ARG A 249 21.67 6.64 -1.65
CA ARG A 249 23.14 6.53 -1.69
C ARG A 249 23.77 7.36 -0.58
N GLU A 250 23.37 8.62 -0.44
CA GLU A 250 23.93 9.51 0.58
C GLU A 250 23.81 8.90 1.98
N LEU A 251 22.60 8.48 2.35
CA LEU A 251 22.33 7.84 3.64
C LEU A 251 23.03 6.50 3.79
N PHE A 252 23.22 5.74 2.69
CA PHE A 252 24.05 4.54 2.73
C PHE A 252 25.50 4.87 3.08
N ILE A 253 26.11 5.87 2.44
CA ILE A 253 27.51 6.23 2.72
C ILE A 253 27.65 6.74 4.15
N ARG A 254 26.82 7.71 4.56
CA ARG A 254 26.88 8.32 5.90
C ARG A 254 26.71 7.27 7.00
N HIS A 255 25.60 6.53 6.99
CA HIS A 255 25.32 5.59 8.08
C HIS A 255 26.15 4.31 7.96
N ALA A 256 26.19 3.68 6.78
CA ALA A 256 26.82 2.36 6.66
C ALA A 256 28.35 2.44 6.64
N LEU A 257 28.92 3.38 5.87
CA LEU A 257 30.37 3.44 5.64
C LEU A 257 31.11 4.35 6.62
N VAL A 258 30.53 5.52 6.95
CA VAL A 258 31.16 6.50 7.83
C VAL A 258 30.87 6.18 9.30
N GLU A 259 29.61 6.23 9.72
CA GLU A 259 29.20 5.97 11.12
C GLU A 259 29.47 4.51 11.54
N GLY A 260 29.45 3.59 10.57
CA GLY A 260 29.77 2.19 10.77
C GLY A 260 28.58 1.30 11.12
N ASP A 261 27.36 1.77 10.84
CA ASP A 261 26.10 1.03 11.01
C ASP A 261 25.91 -0.07 9.95
N TRP A 262 26.96 -0.86 9.72
CA TRP A 262 27.03 -1.87 8.69
C TRP A 262 27.67 -3.16 9.19
N LYS A 263 26.94 -4.27 9.06
CA LYS A 263 27.42 -5.60 9.43
C LYS A 263 28.01 -6.29 8.21
N THR A 264 29.31 -6.13 8.01
CA THR A 264 30.00 -6.63 6.82
C THR A 264 31.24 -7.48 7.09
N HIS A 265 31.61 -8.30 6.11
CA HIS A 265 32.84 -9.10 6.08
C HIS A 265 33.93 -8.48 5.20
N HIS A 266 33.71 -7.26 4.68
CA HIS A 266 34.70 -6.60 3.84
C HIS A 266 35.93 -6.18 4.65
N LYS A 267 37.10 -6.63 4.22
CA LYS A 267 38.36 -6.41 4.95
C LYS A 267 38.75 -4.93 5.03
N PHE A 268 38.55 -4.16 3.96
CA PHE A 268 38.86 -2.72 3.94
C PHE A 268 38.09 -1.99 5.05
N PHE A 269 36.81 -2.34 5.27
CA PHE A 269 35.98 -1.70 6.27
C PHE A 269 36.53 -1.91 7.68
N HIS A 270 36.96 -3.13 8.00
CA HIS A 270 37.60 -3.43 9.29
C HIS A 270 38.96 -2.73 9.46
N ARG A 271 39.76 -2.61 8.39
CA ARG A 271 41.02 -1.83 8.42
C ARG A 271 40.77 -0.34 8.66
N ASN A 272 39.81 0.24 7.95
CA ASN A 272 39.41 1.64 8.11
C ASN A 272 38.90 1.94 9.51
N ARG A 273 38.04 1.08 10.07
CA ARG A 273 37.56 1.21 11.45
C ARG A 273 38.70 1.10 12.47
N ALA A 274 39.66 0.21 12.25
CA ALA A 274 40.83 0.11 13.11
C ALA A 274 41.70 1.39 13.05
N LEU A 275 41.92 1.93 11.85
CA LEU A 275 42.70 3.15 11.67
C LEU A 275 42.02 4.38 12.31
N LEU A 276 40.70 4.50 12.18
CA LEU A 276 39.92 5.55 12.88
C LEU A 276 40.11 5.46 14.40
N LEU A 277 39.97 4.26 14.98
CA LEU A 277 40.19 4.04 16.42
C LEU A 277 41.63 4.40 16.84
N GLU A 278 42.64 4.08 16.03
CA GLU A 278 44.03 4.45 16.32
C GLU A 278 44.24 5.98 16.35
N VAL A 279 43.57 6.72 15.47
CA VAL A 279 43.62 8.19 15.41
C VAL A 279 42.85 8.81 16.58
N GLU A 280 41.68 8.27 16.93
CA GLU A 280 40.92 8.68 18.13
C GLU A 280 41.73 8.46 19.43
N GLU A 281 42.44 7.32 19.54
CA GLU A 281 43.35 7.06 20.66
C GLU A 281 44.55 8.01 20.70
N LEU A 282 45.06 8.44 19.53
CA LEU A 282 46.09 9.47 19.45
C LEU A 282 45.56 10.82 19.94
N GLU A 283 44.38 11.25 19.50
CA GLU A 283 43.73 12.47 19.98
C GLU A 283 43.58 12.51 21.50
N ALA A 284 43.06 11.41 22.07
CA ALA A 284 42.86 11.28 23.51
C ALA A 284 44.19 11.41 24.27
N ARG A 285 45.24 10.72 23.81
CA ARG A 285 46.58 10.77 24.42
C ARG A 285 47.23 12.15 24.34
N MET A 286 47.04 12.85 23.23
CA MET A 286 47.59 14.19 23.03
C MET A 286 46.74 15.27 23.71
N ARG A 287 45.55 14.92 24.22
CA ARG A 287 44.54 15.84 24.75
C ARG A 287 44.24 17.01 23.80
N ARG A 288 44.41 16.80 22.50
CA ARG A 288 44.18 17.78 21.44
C ARG A 288 42.99 17.29 20.63
N ARG A 289 41.89 18.05 20.70
CA ARG A 289 40.68 17.78 19.91
C ARG A 289 40.86 18.33 18.50
N GLY A 290 40.32 17.64 17.49
CA GLY A 290 40.27 18.12 16.10
C GLY A 290 41.47 17.72 15.25
N LEU A 291 42.19 16.66 15.64
CA LEU A 291 43.15 15.96 14.78
C LEU A 291 42.43 15.04 13.78
N LEU A 292 41.31 14.43 14.15
CA LEU A 292 40.50 13.60 13.26
C LEU A 292 39.64 14.49 12.36
N VAL A 293 39.64 14.18 11.05
CA VAL A 293 38.74 14.81 10.09
C VAL A 293 37.27 14.54 10.42
N ASP A 294 36.39 15.42 9.95
CA ASP A 294 34.96 15.27 10.19
C ASP A 294 34.32 14.19 9.29
N ASP A 295 33.09 13.80 9.67
CA ASP A 295 32.30 12.82 8.93
C ASP A 295 32.04 13.25 7.47
N GLU A 296 32.04 14.55 7.17
CA GLU A 296 31.87 15.05 5.82
C GLU A 296 33.08 14.74 4.94
N THR A 297 34.30 14.91 5.46
CA THR A 297 35.53 14.51 4.74
C THR A 297 35.53 13.01 4.45
N LEU A 298 35.11 12.19 5.40
CA LEU A 298 34.98 10.73 5.21
C LEU A 298 33.89 10.39 4.20
N PHE A 299 32.78 11.13 4.20
CA PHE A 299 31.71 10.99 3.22
C PHE A 299 32.21 11.31 1.80
N GLU A 300 32.88 12.45 1.60
CA GLU A 300 33.44 12.86 0.31
C GLU A 300 34.45 11.84 -0.23
N PHE A 301 35.27 11.25 0.64
CA PHE A 301 36.20 10.18 0.27
C PHE A 301 35.49 9.01 -0.39
N TYR A 302 34.39 8.53 0.21
CA TYR A 302 33.61 7.42 -0.34
C TYR A 302 32.79 7.85 -1.56
N ASP A 303 32.16 9.03 -1.52
CA ASP A 303 31.30 9.50 -2.61
C ASP A 303 32.09 9.67 -3.92
N ALA A 304 33.31 10.19 -3.84
CA ALA A 304 34.20 10.35 -5.00
C ALA A 304 34.61 9.01 -5.65
N ARG A 305 34.51 7.89 -4.92
CA ARG A 305 35.00 6.56 -5.36
C ARG A 305 33.89 5.58 -5.73
N LEU A 306 32.76 5.65 -5.04
CA LEU A 306 31.64 4.74 -5.27
C LEU A 306 30.85 5.16 -6.52
N GLY A 307 30.41 4.21 -7.34
CA GLY A 307 29.52 4.51 -8.47
C GLY A 307 28.10 4.90 -8.04
N PRO A 308 27.35 5.68 -8.84
CA PRO A 308 26.00 6.16 -8.50
C PRO A 308 24.97 5.03 -8.27
N GLU A 309 25.23 3.83 -8.76
CA GLU A 309 24.42 2.63 -8.55
C GLU A 309 24.49 2.07 -7.12
N VAL A 310 25.48 2.49 -6.32
CA VAL A 310 25.71 2.00 -4.95
C VAL A 310 24.76 2.71 -3.99
N VAL A 311 23.53 2.21 -3.91
CA VAL A 311 22.43 2.77 -3.08
C VAL A 311 22.03 1.88 -1.90
N SER A 312 22.67 0.73 -1.74
CA SER A 312 22.42 -0.22 -0.64
C SER A 312 23.56 -1.23 -0.50
N GLU A 313 23.59 -2.02 0.59
CA GLU A 313 24.63 -3.05 0.80
C GLU A 313 24.71 -4.04 -0.37
N ARG A 314 23.56 -4.47 -0.89
CA ARG A 314 23.51 -5.40 -2.03
C ARG A 314 24.10 -4.79 -3.31
N HIS A 315 23.87 -3.50 -3.54
CA HIS A 315 24.46 -2.81 -4.68
C HIS A 315 25.96 -2.63 -4.48
N PHE A 316 26.39 -2.27 -3.27
CA PHE A 316 27.80 -2.20 -2.89
C PHE A 316 28.50 -3.55 -3.12
N ASP A 317 27.96 -4.65 -2.59
CA ASP A 317 28.58 -5.97 -2.71
C ASP A 317 28.76 -6.41 -4.16
N LYS A 318 27.81 -6.03 -5.03
CA LYS A 318 27.91 -6.30 -6.46
C LYS A 318 29.03 -5.46 -7.08
N TRP A 319 29.01 -4.15 -6.86
CA TRP A 319 30.01 -3.22 -7.38
C TRP A 319 31.43 -3.56 -6.89
N TRP A 320 31.58 -3.83 -5.59
CA TRP A 320 32.86 -4.09 -4.94
C TRP A 320 33.56 -5.35 -5.47
N LYS A 321 32.80 -6.37 -5.90
CA LYS A 321 33.38 -7.57 -6.52
C LYS A 321 34.23 -7.26 -7.74
N GLU A 322 33.81 -6.28 -8.54
CA GLU A 322 34.51 -5.85 -9.75
C GLU A 322 35.56 -4.79 -9.43
N ALA A 323 35.22 -3.80 -8.61
CA ALA A 323 36.14 -2.71 -8.23
C ALA A 323 37.40 -3.25 -7.53
N ARG A 324 37.26 -4.18 -6.58
CA ARG A 324 38.38 -4.75 -5.83
C ARG A 324 39.34 -5.58 -6.67
N GLN A 325 38.91 -6.09 -7.83
CA GLN A 325 39.80 -6.81 -8.75
C GLN A 325 40.75 -5.85 -9.46
N LYS A 326 40.30 -4.61 -9.71
CA LYS A 326 41.10 -3.57 -10.35
C LYS A 326 41.99 -2.85 -9.35
N ASN A 327 41.43 -2.50 -8.19
CA ASN A 327 42.15 -1.85 -7.10
C ASN A 327 41.61 -2.37 -5.76
N PRO A 328 42.29 -3.34 -5.12
CA PRO A 328 41.87 -3.91 -3.83
C PRO A 328 41.80 -2.89 -2.69
N ASP A 329 42.63 -1.85 -2.76
CA ASP A 329 42.81 -0.87 -1.69
C ASP A 329 42.12 0.46 -2.01
N LEU A 330 41.23 0.47 -3.01
CA LEU A 330 40.50 1.66 -3.47
C LEU A 330 39.82 2.43 -2.34
N LEU A 331 39.29 1.69 -1.36
CA LEU A 331 38.51 2.23 -0.26
C LEU A 331 39.27 2.22 1.07
N ASP A 332 40.56 1.87 1.10
CA ASP A 332 41.33 1.97 2.33
C ASP A 332 41.68 3.44 2.60
N TYR A 333 41.55 3.86 3.86
CA TYR A 333 42.01 5.17 4.30
C TYR A 333 43.53 5.24 4.31
N ASP A 334 44.06 6.41 3.94
CA ASP A 334 45.42 6.80 4.28
C ASP A 334 45.39 7.53 5.63
N LYS A 335 46.44 7.37 6.44
CA LYS A 335 46.58 8.12 7.70
C LYS A 335 46.60 9.63 7.43
N SER A 336 47.15 10.07 6.30
CA SER A 336 47.14 11.49 5.93
C SER A 336 45.74 12.04 5.63
N LEU A 337 44.80 11.20 5.21
CA LEU A 337 43.41 11.60 4.98
C LEU A 337 42.66 11.82 6.29
N LEU A 338 43.01 11.05 7.34
CA LEU A 338 42.31 11.10 8.62
C LEU A 338 42.77 12.25 9.52
N LEU A 339 43.94 12.82 9.23
CA LEU A 339 44.54 13.89 9.99
C LEU A 339 44.13 15.25 9.39
N SER A 340 43.66 16.17 10.23
CA SER A 340 43.37 17.55 9.82
C SER A 340 44.65 18.31 9.46
N ASP A 341 44.55 19.39 8.68
CA ASP A 341 45.72 20.19 8.26
C ASP A 341 46.55 20.72 9.45
N ASP A 342 45.91 20.89 10.62
CA ASP A 342 46.51 21.30 11.90
C ASP A 342 47.40 20.21 12.55
N ALA A 343 47.40 18.99 11.99
CA ALA A 343 48.16 17.84 12.44
C ALA A 343 49.53 17.69 11.76
N ASN A 344 49.85 18.50 10.74
CA ASN A 344 51.11 18.42 10.00
C ASN A 344 52.38 18.75 10.85
N ASP A 345 52.20 19.32 12.04
CA ASP A 345 53.29 19.69 12.97
C ASP A 345 53.55 18.65 14.09
N LEU A 346 53.04 17.42 13.97
CA LEU A 346 53.11 16.43 15.06
C LEU A 346 54.33 15.51 14.96
N ASP A 347 55.15 15.50 16.00
CA ASP A 347 56.20 14.48 16.21
C ASP A 347 55.64 13.30 17.02
N GLU A 348 55.28 12.21 16.34
CA GLU A 348 54.77 10.99 16.98
C GLU A 348 55.78 10.35 17.95
N SER A 349 57.08 10.64 17.78
CA SER A 349 58.13 10.10 18.66
C SER A 349 58.12 10.72 20.06
N ALA A 350 57.46 11.86 20.24
CA ALA A 350 57.28 12.51 21.54
C ALA A 350 56.28 11.77 22.46
N TYR A 351 55.48 10.84 21.92
CA TYR A 351 54.42 10.13 22.65
C TYR A 351 54.42 8.60 22.39
N PRO A 352 55.50 7.89 22.80
CA PRO A 352 55.66 6.47 22.51
C PRO A 352 54.59 5.60 23.19
N LYS A 353 54.15 4.52 22.51
CA LYS A 353 53.21 3.53 23.08
C LYS A 353 53.86 2.65 24.15
N THR A 354 55.18 2.49 24.09
CA THR A 354 55.96 1.67 25.00
C THR A 354 57.16 2.44 25.54
N TRP A 355 57.41 2.31 26.83
CA TRP A 355 58.64 2.79 27.46
C TRP A 355 59.59 1.62 27.63
N LEU A 356 60.75 1.68 26.96
CA LEU A 356 61.85 0.76 27.24
C LEU A 356 62.58 1.17 28.53
N HIS A 357 62.36 0.44 29.63
CA HIS A 357 63.09 0.64 30.88
C HIS A 357 63.90 -0.60 31.23
N LYS A 358 65.24 -0.48 31.19
CA LYS A 358 66.18 -1.56 31.56
C LYS A 358 65.90 -2.90 30.87
N GLY A 359 65.54 -2.85 29.58
CA GLY A 359 65.27 -4.05 28.77
C GLY A 359 63.83 -4.58 28.86
N PHE A 360 62.95 -3.95 29.63
CA PHE A 360 61.52 -4.26 29.65
C PHE A 360 60.75 -3.21 28.84
N GLU A 361 59.88 -3.67 27.94
CA GLU A 361 58.90 -2.82 27.26
C GLU A 361 57.66 -2.71 28.14
N LEU A 362 57.42 -1.51 28.66
CA LEU A 362 56.26 -1.20 29.49
C LEU A 362 55.22 -0.45 28.63
N PRO A 363 53.96 -0.92 28.54
CA PRO A 363 52.92 -0.16 27.87
C PRO A 363 52.65 1.13 28.64
N LEU A 364 52.58 2.26 27.93
CA LEU A 364 52.29 3.56 28.51
C LEU A 364 50.82 3.92 28.34
N THR A 365 50.21 4.35 29.45
CA THR A 365 48.89 4.97 29.47
C THR A 365 49.08 6.43 29.87
N TYR A 366 48.66 7.34 29.01
CA TYR A 366 48.71 8.78 29.25
C TYR A 366 47.35 9.21 29.82
N GLU A 367 47.33 9.75 31.04
CA GLU A 367 46.14 10.39 31.62
C GLU A 367 46.06 11.84 31.24
#